data_AF-A0A2T3BG89-F1
#
_entry.id   AF-A0A2T3BG89-F1
#
_cell.length_a   1.000
_cell.length_b   1.000
_cell.length_c   1.000
_cell.angle_alpha   90.00
_cell.angle_beta   90.00
_cell.angle_gamma   90.00
#
_symmetry.space_group_name_H-M   'P 1'
#
loop_
_entity.id
_entity.type
_entity.pdbx_description
1 polymer ?
#
loop_
_entity_poly.entity_id
_entity_poly.type
_entity_poly.pdbx_seq_one_letter_code
_entity_poly.pdbx_strand_id
1 'polypeptide(L)' 'MPFIEDSIPVNLRALDPNMSPRDLTLIVAATNSMGIGRSGTLPWTGLRNEMAYFARVTKRANAGVR' A
#
# COMPACT_ATOMS: atom_id res chain seq x y z
N MET A 1 -19.47 -34.26 -23.86
CA MET A 1 -18.46 -33.30 -23.35
C MET A 1 -19.14 -32.47 -22.27
N PRO A 2 -18.97 -32.79 -20.97
CA PRO A 2 -19.58 -32.01 -19.92
C PRO A 2 -18.82 -30.69 -19.72
N PHE A 3 -19.63 -29.69 -19.42
CA PHE A 3 -19.34 -28.32 -19.03
C PHE A 3 -18.41 -28.26 -17.81
N ILE A 4 -17.23 -27.66 -17.96
CA ILE A 4 -16.33 -27.35 -16.84
C ILE A 4 -16.82 -26.03 -16.23
N GLU A 5 -17.63 -26.14 -15.18
CA GLU A 5 -17.99 -25.01 -14.32
C GLU A 5 -17.22 -25.02 -13.00
N ASP A 6 -15.95 -25.45 -13.05
CA ASP A 6 -15.05 -25.32 -11.92
C ASP A 6 -14.38 -23.95 -11.97
N SER A 7 -15.15 -22.98 -11.47
CA SER A 7 -14.73 -21.73 -10.84
C SER A 7 -13.23 -21.74 -10.48
N ILE A 8 -12.40 -21.08 -11.28
CA ILE A 8 -11.02 -20.77 -10.88
C ILE A 8 -11.14 -19.94 -9.59
N PRO A 9 -10.59 -20.36 -8.45
CA PRO A 9 -10.56 -19.51 -7.29
C PRO A 9 -9.72 -18.28 -7.67
N VAL A 10 -10.36 -17.11 -7.70
CA VAL A 10 -9.73 -15.80 -7.97
C VAL A 10 -8.63 -15.47 -6.94
N ASN A 11 -8.45 -16.34 -5.94
CA ASN A 11 -7.40 -16.24 -4.95
C ASN A 11 -6.11 -16.90 -5.44
N LEU A 12 -5.39 -16.17 -6.30
CA LEU A 12 -4.04 -16.50 -6.78
C LEU A 12 -3.05 -16.85 -5.63
N ARG A 13 -3.36 -16.45 -4.39
CA ARG A 13 -2.57 -16.72 -3.18
C ARG A 13 -2.63 -18.17 -2.69
N ALA A 14 -3.64 -18.96 -3.12
CA ALA A 14 -3.78 -20.35 -2.70
C ALA A 14 -2.82 -21.31 -3.44
N LEU A 15 -2.16 -20.85 -4.49
CA LEU A 15 -1.29 -21.66 -5.36
C LEU A 15 0.20 -21.57 -4.99
N ASP A 16 0.58 -20.64 -4.11
CA ASP A 16 1.94 -20.52 -3.57
C ASP A 16 1.91 -20.68 -2.05
N PRO A 17 2.31 -21.84 -1.50
CA PRO A 17 2.35 -22.07 -0.05
C PRO A 17 3.36 -21.17 0.67
N ASN A 18 4.17 -20.41 -0.08
CA ASN A 18 5.14 -19.46 0.42
C ASN A 18 4.65 -18.00 0.35
N MET A 19 3.44 -17.74 -0.16
CA MET A 19 2.86 -16.39 -0.21
C MET A 19 2.02 -16.11 1.05
N SER A 20 2.70 -15.86 2.18
CA SER A 20 2.02 -15.27 3.33
C SER A 20 1.58 -13.83 3.00
N PRO A 21 0.32 -13.44 3.31
CA PRO A 21 -0.09 -12.03 3.22
C PRO A 21 0.85 -11.18 4.07
N ARG A 22 1.49 -10.18 3.44
CA ARG A 22 2.32 -9.23 4.17
C ARG A 22 1.44 -8.13 4.73
N ASP A 23 1.62 -7.83 6.01
CA ASP A 23 0.99 -6.67 6.63
C ASP A 23 1.50 -5.39 5.95
N LEU A 24 0.56 -4.56 5.50
CA LEU A 24 0.85 -3.31 4.80
C LEU A 24 0.34 -2.14 5.64
N THR A 25 1.27 -1.28 6.06
CA THR A 25 0.95 -0.01 6.70
C THR A 25 0.88 1.09 5.65
N LEU A 26 -0.30 1.72 5.52
CA LEU A 26 -0.52 2.86 4.63
C LEU A 26 -0.36 4.18 5.40
N ILE A 27 0.44 5.12 4.87
CA ILE A 27 0.62 6.47 5.43
C ILE A 27 0.26 7.47 4.34
N VAL A 28 -0.67 8.39 4.64
CA VAL A 28 -1.15 9.40 3.67
C VAL A 28 -1.26 10.77 4.33
N ALA A 29 -1.08 11.83 3.55
CA ALA A 29 -1.56 13.17 3.89
C ALA A 29 -2.84 13.42 3.11
N ALA A 30 -3.95 13.73 3.79
CA ALA A 30 -5.26 13.95 3.16
C ALA A 30 -5.99 15.16 3.79
N THR A 31 -6.71 15.93 2.98
CA THR A 31 -7.47 17.08 3.47
C THR A 31 -8.61 16.60 4.37
N ASN A 32 -9.33 17.52 5.02
CA ASN A 32 -10.55 17.18 5.77
C ASN A 32 -11.63 16.51 4.90
N SER A 33 -11.58 16.72 3.58
CA SER A 33 -12.42 16.07 2.58
C SER A 33 -11.78 14.85 1.92
N MET A 34 -10.68 14.33 2.48
CA MET A 34 -9.90 13.18 1.99
C MET A 34 -9.21 13.37 0.62
N GLY A 35 -9.02 14.60 0.14
CA GLY A 35 -8.23 14.87 -1.06
C GLY A 35 -6.73 14.71 -0.80
N ILE A 36 -5.99 14.09 -1.73
CA ILE A 36 -4.55 13.79 -1.57
C ILE A 36 -3.64 14.52 -2.57
N GLY A 37 -4.21 15.12 -3.62
CA GLY A 37 -3.45 15.70 -4.72
C GLY A 37 -4.33 16.52 -5.66
N ARG A 38 -3.71 17.38 -6.48
CA ARG A 38 -4.36 18.12 -7.57
C ARG A 38 -3.41 18.20 -8.76
N SER A 39 -3.87 17.82 -9.94
CA SER A 39 -3.07 17.90 -11.18
C SER A 39 -1.68 17.24 -11.09
N GLY A 40 -1.58 16.07 -10.45
CA GLY A 40 -0.32 15.33 -10.29
C GLY A 40 0.65 15.89 -9.25
N THR A 41 0.26 16.94 -8.53
CA THR A 41 1.07 17.53 -7.47
C THR A 41 0.33 17.55 -6.14
N LEU A 42 1.09 17.78 -5.07
CA LEU A 42 0.56 18.00 -3.74
C LEU A 42 0.12 19.48 -3.65
N PRO A 43 -1.19 19.78 -3.47
CA PRO A 43 -1.72 21.14 -3.51
C PRO A 43 -1.35 22.02 -2.31
N TRP A 44 -0.52 21.52 -1.39
CA TRP A 44 -0.26 22.10 -0.07
C TRP A 44 1.10 22.78 -0.04
N THR A 45 1.14 23.99 0.51
CA THR A 45 2.38 24.71 0.79
C THR A 45 2.88 24.36 2.20
N GLY A 46 4.18 24.46 2.44
CA GLY A 46 4.74 24.33 3.80
C GLY A 46 4.94 22.92 4.35
N LEU A 47 4.99 21.87 3.51
CA LEU A 47 5.05 20.45 3.91
C LEU A 47 6.39 19.95 4.48
N ARG A 48 7.27 20.83 4.98
CA ARG A 48 8.64 20.44 5.35
C ARG A 48 8.66 19.41 6.48
N ASN A 49 7.79 19.57 7.47
CA ASN A 49 7.71 18.71 8.64
C ASN A 49 7.06 17.36 8.29
N GLU A 50 6.03 17.38 7.45
CA GLU A 50 5.31 16.22 6.96
C GLU A 50 6.20 15.37 6.06
N MET A 51 6.98 16.01 5.16
CA MET A 51 7.98 15.32 4.36
C MET A 51 9.10 14.73 5.22
N ALA A 52 9.55 15.44 6.26
CA ALA A 52 10.51 14.89 7.21
C ALA A 52 9.93 13.70 7.99
N TYR A 53 8.67 13.75 8.40
CA TYR A 53 7.97 12.64 9.05
C TYR A 53 7.85 11.44 8.11
N PHE A 54 7.32 11.64 6.89
CA PHE A 54 7.16 10.58 5.91
C PHE A 54 8.49 9.90 5.61
N ALA A 55 9.55 10.69 5.36
CA ALA A 55 10.89 10.17 5.17
C ALA A 55 11.39 9.38 6.39
N ARG A 56 11.19 9.89 7.60
CA ARG A 56 11.63 9.20 8.83
C ARG A 56 10.92 7.86 9.03
N VAL A 57 9.62 7.80 8.78
CA VAL A 57 8.81 6.60 9.03
C VAL A 57 9.02 5.54 7.95
N THR A 58 9.10 5.94 6.68
CA THR A 58 9.27 4.99 5.56
C THR A 58 10.71 4.51 5.39
N LYS A 59 11.71 5.33 5.74
CA LYS A 59 13.12 4.93 5.65
C LYS A 59 13.59 4.08 6.81
N ARG A 60 12.94 4.17 7.97
CA ARG A 60 13.20 3.27 9.11
C ARG A 60 12.55 1.90 8.85
N ALA A 61 12.94 1.25 7.77
CA ALA A 61 12.88 -0.20 7.73
C ALA A 61 13.88 -0.67 8.79
N ASN A 62 13.39 -1.28 9.86
CA ASN A 62 14.20 -2.21 10.62
C ASN A 62 14.83 -3.15 9.59
N ALA A 63 16.16 -3.08 9.43
CA ALA A 63 16.90 -4.07 8.64
C ALA A 63 16.43 -5.42 9.17
N GLY A 64 15.71 -6.16 8.31
CA GLY A 64 14.92 -7.29 8.76
C GLY A 64 15.76 -8.18 9.66
N VAL A 65 15.35 -8.31 10.92
CA VAL A 65 15.84 -9.38 11.77
C VAL A 65 15.32 -10.65 11.09
N ARG A 66 16.20 -11.27 10.33
CA ARG A 66 16.00 -12.56 9.67
C ARG A 66 16.12 -13.67 10.69
#